data_AF-M8DP29-F1
#
_entry.id   AF-M8DP29-F1
#
_cell.length_a   1.000
_cell.length_b   1.000
_cell.length_c   1.000
_cell.angle_alpha   90.00
_cell.angle_beta   90.00
_cell.angle_gamma   90.00
#
_symmetry.space_group_name_H-M   'P 1'
#
loop_
_entity.id
_entity.type
_entity.pdbx_description
1 polymer ?
#
loop_
_entity_poly.entity_id
_entity_poly.type
_entity_poly.pdbx_seq_one_letter_code
_entity_poly.pdbx_strand_id
1 'polypeptide(L)'
;MPKTGQPDFATIYISYIPDKKCVESKSLKLYLFSFRNHGDFHEDCVNIIMNDLIRVMEPRYIEVWGKFTPRGGISIDPYCNWGRPGTKYEQMAEYRLLNHDLYPEKVDNR
;
A
#
# COMPACT_ATOMS: atom_id res chain seq x y z
N MET A 1 -13.57 -7.79 9.48
CA MET A 1 -12.19 -7.73 8.97
C MET A 1 -11.13 -8.12 10.00
N PRO A 2 -11.32 -7.99 11.34
CA PRO A 2 -10.49 -8.76 12.30
C PRO A 2 -11.26 -9.85 13.06
N LYS A 3 -12.59 -9.73 13.15
CA LYS A 3 -13.42 -10.55 14.05
C LYS A 3 -13.79 -11.95 13.53
N THR A 4 -13.67 -12.23 12.23
CA THR A 4 -14.21 -13.47 11.63
C THR A 4 -13.16 -14.53 11.32
N GLY A 5 -11.86 -14.20 11.39
CA GLY A 5 -10.76 -15.13 11.07
C GLY A 5 -10.72 -15.59 9.61
N GLN A 6 -11.59 -15.07 8.74
CA GLN A 6 -11.55 -15.36 7.32
C GLN A 6 -10.32 -14.70 6.68
N PRO A 7 -9.66 -15.36 5.72
CA PRO A 7 -8.55 -14.75 4.98
C PRO A 7 -9.06 -13.69 4.00
N ASP A 8 -8.32 -12.59 3.88
CA ASP A 8 -8.50 -11.55 2.88
C ASP A 8 -7.44 -11.66 1.80
N PHE A 9 -7.80 -11.31 0.57
CA PHE A 9 -6.89 -11.32 -0.57
C PHE A 9 -6.84 -9.94 -1.20
N ALA A 10 -5.66 -9.53 -1.64
CA ALA A 10 -5.45 -8.26 -2.30
C ALA A 10 -4.35 -8.34 -3.34
N THR A 11 -4.44 -7.46 -4.34
CA THR A 11 -3.28 -7.08 -5.14
C THR A 11 -2.69 -5.80 -4.56
N ILE A 12 -1.41 -5.83 -4.18
CA ILE A 12 -0.71 -4.66 -3.63
C ILE A 12 0.23 -4.10 -4.70
N TYR A 13 0.06 -2.83 -5.04
CA TYR A 13 0.96 -2.07 -5.89
C TYR A 13 1.85 -1.21 -4.99
N ILE A 14 3.17 -1.35 -5.15
CA ILE A 14 4.18 -0.56 -4.43
C ILE A 14 5.03 0.17 -5.47
N SER A 15 4.85 1.48 -5.58
CA SER A 15 5.68 2.32 -6.44
C SER A 15 6.58 3.19 -5.56
N TYR A 16 7.86 3.29 -5.87
CA TYR A 16 8.77 4.12 -5.10
C TYR A 16 9.89 4.70 -5.95
N ILE A 17 10.42 5.85 -5.52
CA ILE A 17 11.64 6.45 -6.04
C ILE A 17 12.73 6.24 -4.98
N PRO A 18 13.74 5.39 -5.21
CA PRO A 18 14.80 5.16 -4.24
C PRO A 18 15.66 6.40 -4.03
N ASP A 19 16.33 6.47 -2.88
CA ASP A 19 17.46 7.37 -2.70
C ASP A 19 18.79 6.63 -2.84
N LYS A 20 19.25 5.97 -1.76
CA LYS A 20 20.50 5.20 -1.74
C LYS A 20 20.27 3.69 -1.55
N LYS A 21 19.11 3.30 -1.03
CA LYS A 21 18.76 1.92 -0.72
C LYS A 21 17.57 1.48 -1.58
N CYS A 22 17.60 0.24 -2.02
CA CYS A 22 16.49 -0.44 -2.67
C CYS A 22 16.12 -1.68 -1.87
N VAL A 23 14.83 -1.97 -1.75
CA VAL A 23 14.38 -3.23 -1.17
C VAL A 23 14.71 -4.38 -2.12
N GLU A 24 15.19 -5.50 -1.57
CA GLU A 24 15.47 -6.70 -2.35
C GLU A 24 14.19 -7.52 -2.53
N SER A 25 13.91 -7.95 -3.75
CA SER A 25 12.64 -8.59 -4.14
C SER A 25 12.23 -9.83 -3.33
N LYS A 26 13.19 -10.70 -2.99
CA LYS A 26 12.95 -11.92 -2.20
C LYS A 26 12.61 -11.56 -0.76
N SER A 27 13.30 -10.59 -0.16
CA SER A 27 12.99 -10.07 1.18
C SER A 27 11.59 -9.44 1.23
N LEU A 28 11.21 -8.67 0.20
CA LEU A 28 9.88 -8.08 0.10
C LEU A 28 8.79 -9.17 0.02
N LYS A 29 9.02 -10.22 -0.78
CA LYS A 29 8.11 -11.37 -0.85
C LYS A 29 7.93 -12.05 0.52
N LEU A 30 9.03 -12.30 1.24
CA LEU A 30 8.99 -12.93 2.56
C LEU A 30 8.29 -12.02 3.58
N TYR A 31 8.52 -10.72 3.52
CA TYR A 31 7.84 -9.72 4.32
C TYR A 31 6.32 -9.74 4.08
N LEU A 32 5.86 -9.69 2.83
CA LEU A 32 4.43 -9.75 2.50
C LEU A 32 3.79 -11.09 2.94
N PHE A 33 4.53 -12.21 2.87
CA PHE A 33 4.05 -13.49 3.38
C PHE A 33 3.89 -13.53 4.90
N SER A 34 4.58 -12.67 5.65
CA SER A 34 4.40 -12.59 7.11
C SER A 34 3.00 -12.10 7.51
N PHE A 35 2.30 -11.35 6.63
CA PHE A 35 0.93 -10.88 6.87
C PHE A 35 -0.14 -11.97 6.73
N ARG A 36 0.21 -13.16 6.21
CA ARG A 36 -0.75 -14.24 5.94
C ARG A 36 -1.56 -14.67 7.17
N ASN A 37 -0.93 -14.63 8.35
CA ASN A 37 -1.55 -14.99 9.62
C ASN A 37 -1.71 -13.77 10.54
N HIS A 38 -1.56 -12.56 10.00
CA HIS A 38 -1.68 -11.31 10.73
C HIS A 38 -3.08 -10.73 10.51
N GLY A 39 -3.85 -10.59 11.59
CA GLY A 39 -5.22 -10.10 11.52
C GLY A 39 -5.29 -8.60 11.75
N ASP A 40 -5.19 -7.82 10.68
CA ASP A 40 -5.33 -6.36 10.70
C ASP A 40 -6.41 -5.88 9.72
N PHE A 41 -6.87 -4.63 9.90
CA PHE A 41 -7.70 -3.97 8.90
C PHE A 41 -6.91 -3.72 7.60
N HIS A 42 -7.61 -3.55 6.48
CA HIS A 42 -6.97 -3.39 5.17
C HIS A 42 -6.16 -2.09 5.08
N GLU A 43 -6.69 -1.04 5.68
CA GLU A 43 -6.08 0.29 5.80
C GLU A 43 -4.80 0.25 6.65
N ASP A 44 -4.85 -0.47 7.78
CA ASP A 44 -3.69 -0.63 8.67
C ASP A 44 -2.59 -1.43 7.97
N CYS A 45 -2.94 -2.54 7.31
CA CYS A 45 -2.00 -3.34 6.52
C CYS A 45 -1.21 -2.48 5.51
N VAL A 46 -1.90 -1.65 4.74
CA VAL A 46 -1.26 -0.81 3.70
C VAL A 46 -0.35 0.26 4.31
N ASN A 47 -0.76 0.89 5.42
CA ASN A 47 0.09 1.84 6.14
C ASN A 47 1.31 1.17 6.78
N ILE A 48 1.16 -0.02 7.38
CA ILE A 48 2.27 -0.77 7.98
C ILE A 48 3.32 -1.11 6.91
N ILE A 49 2.89 -1.63 5.75
CA ILE A 49 3.78 -1.91 4.62
C ILE A 49 4.56 -0.67 4.23
N MET A 50 3.89 0.47 4.06
CA MET A 50 4.55 1.72 3.69
C MET A 50 5.56 2.17 4.76
N ASN A 51 5.16 2.17 6.04
CA ASN A 51 5.99 2.64 7.15
C ASN A 51 7.26 1.80 7.33
N ASP A 52 7.14 0.47 7.25
CA ASP A 52 8.29 -0.43 7.33
C ASP A 52 9.24 -0.23 6.15
N LEU A 53 8.71 -0.02 4.95
CA LEU A 53 9.49 0.26 3.75
C LEU A 53 10.20 1.63 3.81
N ILE A 54 9.54 2.67 4.33
CA ILE A 54 10.17 3.97 4.60
C ILE A 54 11.34 3.79 5.57
N ARG A 55 11.15 3.04 6.66
CA ARG A 55 12.18 2.82 7.69
C ARG A 55 13.43 2.16 7.14
N VAL A 56 13.30 1.20 6.22
CA VAL A 56 14.45 0.43 5.71
C VAL A 56 15.10 1.08 4.48
N MET A 57 14.33 1.78 3.64
CA MET A 57 14.84 2.35 2.38
C MET A 57 15.16 3.85 2.44
N GLU A 58 14.50 4.60 3.32
CA GLU A 58 14.54 6.07 3.36
C GLU A 58 14.33 6.68 1.95
N PRO A 59 13.24 6.30 1.24
CA PRO A 59 13.08 6.64 -0.16
C PRO A 59 12.94 8.15 -0.36
N ARG A 60 12.95 8.57 -1.63
CA ARG A 60 12.57 9.95 -1.98
C ARG A 60 11.05 10.09 -1.97
N TYR A 61 10.38 9.08 -2.51
CA TYR A 61 8.94 8.96 -2.62
C TYR A 61 8.53 7.49 -2.54
N ILE A 62 7.37 7.19 -1.96
CA ILE A 62 6.75 5.86 -1.97
C ILE A 62 5.22 5.97 -1.95
N GLU A 63 4.55 5.03 -2.58
CA GLU A 63 3.11 4.81 -2.48
C GLU A 63 2.81 3.32 -2.38
N VAL A 64 1.74 2.99 -1.66
CA VAL A 64 1.21 1.65 -1.53
C VAL A 64 -0.29 1.74 -1.81
N TRP A 65 -0.74 0.97 -2.79
CA TRP A 65 -2.15 0.86 -3.15
C TRP A 65 -2.57 -0.60 -3.04
N GLY A 66 -3.45 -0.91 -2.09
CA GLY A 66 -4.05 -2.22 -1.98
C GLY A 66 -5.39 -2.24 -2.70
N LYS A 67 -5.64 -3.27 -3.52
CA LYS A 67 -6.96 -3.56 -4.10
C LYS A 67 -7.46 -4.88 -3.56
N PHE A 68 -8.42 -4.84 -2.65
CA PHE A 68 -8.87 -6.03 -1.90
C PHE A 68 -10.09 -6.66 -2.55
N THR A 69 -10.17 -8.00 -2.49
CA THR A 69 -11.35 -8.73 -2.95
C THR A 69 -12.58 -8.39 -2.10
N PRO A 70 -13.78 -8.34 -2.68
CA PRO A 70 -14.98 -7.93 -1.96
C PRO A 70 -15.35 -8.84 -0.78
N ARG A 71 -15.82 -8.24 0.31
CA ARG A 71 -16.58 -8.93 1.37
C ARG A 71 -17.95 -8.34 1.51
N GLY A 72 -18.98 -9.19 1.54
CA GLY A 72 -20.37 -8.72 1.57
C GLY A 72 -20.74 -7.86 0.36
N GLY A 73 -20.07 -8.06 -0.78
CA GLY A 73 -20.28 -7.30 -2.01
C GLY A 73 -19.53 -5.96 -2.10
N ILE A 74 -18.70 -5.62 -1.11
CA ILE A 74 -17.94 -4.37 -1.06
C ILE A 74 -16.44 -4.68 -1.04
N SER A 75 -15.68 -4.13 -2.00
CA SER A 75 -14.21 -4.07 -1.97
C SER A 75 -13.75 -2.79 -1.28
N ILE A 76 -12.54 -2.82 -0.72
CA ILE A 76 -11.90 -1.67 -0.08
C ILE A 76 -10.52 -1.53 -0.71
N ASP A 77 -10.25 -0.38 -1.31
CA ASP A 77 -9.00 -0.16 -2.05
C ASP A 77 -8.16 0.96 -1.39
N PRO A 78 -7.52 0.69 -0.23
CA PRO A 78 -6.76 1.70 0.49
C PRO A 78 -5.51 2.13 -0.28
N TYR A 79 -5.28 3.44 -0.33
CA TYR A 79 -4.10 4.07 -0.89
C TYR A 79 -3.44 4.98 0.15
N CYS A 80 -2.13 4.85 0.30
CA CYS A 80 -1.31 5.80 1.05
C CYS A 80 -0.04 6.12 0.28
N ASN A 81 0.48 7.33 0.46
CA ASN A 81 1.75 7.73 -0.09
C ASN A 81 2.55 8.60 0.88
N TRP A 82 3.83 8.75 0.58
CA TRP A 82 4.73 9.57 1.35
C TRP A 82 5.83 10.15 0.45
N GLY A 83 6.15 11.41 0.67
CA GLY A 83 7.26 12.11 0.04
C GLY A 83 8.19 12.69 1.10
N ARG A 84 9.50 12.72 0.81
CA ARG A 84 10.49 13.25 1.76
C ARG A 84 10.15 14.71 2.15
N PRO A 85 9.96 15.01 3.45
CA PRO A 85 9.56 16.34 3.91
C PRO A 85 10.54 17.44 3.49
N GLY A 86 10.00 18.62 3.15
CA GLY A 86 10.77 19.79 2.73
C GLY A 86 11.40 19.65 1.34
N THR A 87 10.96 18.68 0.53
CA THR A 87 11.49 18.45 -0.82
C THR A 87 10.39 18.45 -1.88
N LYS A 88 10.77 18.47 -3.16
CA LYS A 88 9.82 18.31 -4.27
C LYS A 88 9.02 17.00 -4.23
N TYR A 89 9.50 15.98 -3.49
CA TYR A 89 8.80 14.70 -3.40
C TYR A 89 7.60 14.77 -2.46
N GLU A 90 7.60 15.68 -1.47
CA GLU A 90 6.42 15.98 -0.65
C GLU A 90 5.31 16.60 -1.49
N GLN A 91 5.65 17.59 -2.34
CA GLN A 91 4.71 18.17 -3.31
C GLN A 91 4.20 17.13 -4.31
N MET A 92 5.06 16.19 -4.73
CA MET A 92 4.66 15.06 -5.57
C MET A 92 3.66 14.15 -4.86
N ALA A 93 3.87 13.87 -3.57
CA ALA A 93 2.94 13.06 -2.76
C ALA A 93 1.57 13.74 -2.64
N GLU A 94 1.55 15.04 -2.33
CA GLU A 94 0.33 15.84 -2.29
C GLU A 94 -0.38 15.86 -3.65
N TYR A 95 0.35 16.15 -4.73
CA TYR A 95 -0.20 16.14 -6.09
C TYR A 95 -0.82 14.78 -6.44
N ARG A 96 -0.10 13.68 -6.17
CA ARG A 96 -0.60 12.33 -6.47
C ARG A 96 -1.78 11.93 -5.60
N LEU A 97 -1.87 12.43 -4.36
CA LEU A 97 -3.01 12.20 -3.49
C LEU A 97 -4.25 12.96 -3.98
N LEU A 98 -4.10 14.25 -4.32
CA LEU A 98 -5.20 15.09 -4.83
C LEU A 98 -5.76 14.61 -6.18
N ASN A 99 -4.93 13.92 -6.96
CA ASN A 99 -5.32 13.36 -8.26
C ASN A 99 -5.48 11.84 -8.23
N HIS A 100 -5.49 11.22 -7.03
CA HIS A 100 -5.66 9.78 -6.91
C HIS A 100 -7.07 9.37 -7.33
N ASP A 101 -7.15 8.34 -8.17
CA ASP A 101 -8.40 7.68 -8.55
C ASP A 101 -9.51 8.61 -9.09
N LEU A 102 -9.13 9.70 -9.77
CA LEU A 102 -10.09 10.61 -10.43
C LEU A 102 -10.97 9.91 -11.48
N TYR A 103 -10.46 8.81 -12.03
CA TYR A 103 -11.15 7.97 -13.01
C TYR A 103 -11.12 6.52 -12.51
N PRO A 104 -12.02 6.15 -11.58
CA PRO A 104 -12.02 4.83 -10.98
C PRO A 104 -12.28 3.75 -12.03
N GLU A 105 -11.67 2.58 -11.82
CA GLU A 105 -11.93 1.43 -12.67
C GLU A 105 -13.34 0.89 -12.43
N LYS A 106 -13.87 0.19 -13.44
CA LYS A 106 -15.16 -0.49 -13.29
C LYS A 106 -14.97 -1.71 -12.40
N VAL A 107 -15.66 -1.75 -11.27
CA VAL A 107 -15.74 -2.91 -10.37
C VAL A 107 -17.11 -3.56 -10.50
N ASP A 108 -17.18 -4.79 -11.02
CA ASP A 108 -18.43 -5.55 -11.17
C ASP A 108 -18.47 -6.85 -10.35
N ASN A 109 -17.42 -7.11 -9.55
CA ASN A 109 -17.26 -8.28 -8.68
C ASN A 109 -17.40 -9.62 -9.43
N ARG A 110 -17.01 -9.67 -10.71
CA ARG A 110 -17.12 -10.85 -11.58
C ARG A 110 -15.81 -11.22 -12.24
#